data_AF-A0A165RST6-F1
#
_entry.id   AF-A0A165RST6-F1
#
_cell.length_a   1.000
_cell.length_b   1.000
_cell.length_c   1.000
_cell.angle_alpha   90.00
_cell.angle_beta   90.00
_cell.angle_gamma   90.00
#
_symmetry.space_group_name_H-M   'P 1'
#
loop_
_entity.id
_entity.type
_entity.pdbx_description
1 polymer ?
#
loop_
_entity_poly.entity_id
_entity_poly.type
_entity_poly.pdbx_seq_one_letter_code
_entity_poly.pdbx_strand_id
1 'polypeptide(L)'
;MDTRTTVMIKNIPNKMSDKDLMEFIGRVTPRRIDFLYLRMDFQNGCNVGYAFVNFITVQDLLVFAKSKLGVKWNMYSSEKVLQMSYANYQGKEALVEKFKNSCIMDEREEWRPKIFYSDGPNQGLPEPFPKPTHLRRKERSSHNRGALYVPGLHHNNNHHGHGERTRLENRSGRGDERDPSFYQPPFRRGRAPHLG
;
A
#
# COMPACT_ATOMS: atom_id res chain seq x y z
N MET A 1 -6.74 4.19 22.33
CA MET A 1 -7.26 4.54 20.99
C MET A 1 -6.26 4.08 19.95
N ASP A 2 -6.71 3.68 18.76
CA ASP A 2 -5.82 3.32 17.66
C ASP A 2 -5.20 4.60 17.07
N THR A 3 -3.87 4.63 16.92
CA THR A 3 -3.11 5.80 16.45
C THR A 3 -2.59 5.64 15.02
N ARG A 4 -2.91 4.52 14.36
CA ARG A 4 -2.41 4.19 13.04
C ARG A 4 -3.07 5.05 11.95
N THR A 5 -2.26 5.60 11.08
CA THR A 5 -2.67 6.51 10.00
C THR A 5 -2.40 5.96 8.60
N THR A 6 -1.61 4.89 8.49
CA THR A 6 -1.24 4.30 7.21
C THR A 6 -2.08 3.06 6.88
N VAL A 7 -2.56 3.03 5.65
CA VAL A 7 -3.36 1.92 5.13
C VAL A 7 -2.85 1.42 3.79
N MET A 8 -3.07 0.14 3.56
CA MET A 8 -3.02 -0.47 2.24
C MET A 8 -4.44 -0.45 1.66
N ILE A 9 -4.66 0.37 0.64
CA ILE A 9 -5.89 0.36 -0.15
C ILE A 9 -5.76 -0.75 -1.19
N LYS A 10 -6.73 -1.65 -1.24
CA LYS A 10 -6.72 -2.88 -2.06
C LYS A 10 -7.85 -2.88 -3.07
N ASN A 11 -7.73 -3.80 -4.03
CA ASN A 11 -8.67 -4.01 -5.14
C ASN A 11 -8.80 -2.80 -6.06
N ILE A 12 -7.74 -2.01 -6.24
CA ILE A 12 -7.74 -0.85 -7.14
C ILE A 12 -7.93 -1.33 -8.59
N PRO A 13 -8.74 -0.64 -9.43
CA PRO A 13 -8.84 -0.93 -10.86
C PRO A 13 -7.48 -0.72 -11.55
N ASN A 14 -7.00 -1.69 -12.32
CA ASN A 14 -5.63 -1.71 -12.85
C ASN A 14 -5.28 -0.52 -13.78
N LYS A 15 -6.31 0.09 -14.39
CA LYS A 15 -6.19 1.27 -15.26
C LYS A 15 -6.11 2.60 -14.51
N MET A 16 -6.38 2.59 -13.20
CA MET A 16 -6.35 3.79 -12.38
C MET A 16 -4.90 4.27 -12.22
N SER A 17 -4.65 5.55 -12.48
CA SER A 17 -3.37 6.20 -12.21
C SER A 17 -3.27 6.64 -10.75
N ASP A 18 -2.07 7.02 -10.35
CA ASP A 18 -1.78 7.71 -9.10
C ASP A 18 -2.56 9.03 -8.97
N LYS A 19 -2.70 9.79 -10.07
CA LYS A 19 -3.48 11.03 -10.13
C LYS A 19 -4.97 10.75 -9.92
N ASP A 20 -5.51 9.75 -10.60
CA ASP A 20 -6.92 9.34 -10.42
C ASP A 20 -7.17 8.94 -8.96
N LEU A 21 -6.24 8.19 -8.36
CA LEU A 21 -6.36 7.74 -6.97
C LEU A 21 -6.29 8.92 -5.99
N MET A 22 -5.38 9.85 -6.24
CA MET A 22 -5.26 11.07 -5.43
C MET A 22 -6.53 11.92 -5.51
N GLU A 23 -7.10 12.10 -6.70
CA GLU A 23 -8.38 12.80 -6.88
C GLU A 23 -9.52 12.08 -6.17
N PHE A 24 -9.61 10.76 -6.30
CA PHE A 24 -10.62 9.94 -5.63
C PHE A 24 -10.58 10.10 -4.11
N ILE A 25 -9.39 10.11 -3.51
CA ILE A 25 -9.20 10.37 -2.07
C ILE A 25 -9.57 11.83 -1.75
N GLY A 26 -9.10 12.78 -2.57
CA GLY A 26 -9.33 14.21 -2.39
C GLY A 26 -10.80 14.62 -2.39
N ARG A 27 -11.67 13.88 -3.10
CA ARG A 27 -13.14 14.09 -3.07
C ARG A 27 -13.78 13.84 -1.70
N VAL A 28 -13.11 13.10 -0.81
CA VAL A 28 -13.60 12.81 0.56
C VAL A 28 -12.78 13.56 1.59
N THR A 29 -11.46 13.55 1.46
CA THR A 29 -10.51 14.13 2.41
C THR A 29 -9.47 14.97 1.65
N PRO A 30 -9.83 16.19 1.23
CA PRO A 30 -8.98 17.03 0.38
C PRO A 30 -7.73 17.49 1.14
N ARG A 31 -6.54 17.26 0.56
CA ARG A 31 -5.24 17.66 1.15
C ARG A 31 -5.01 17.10 2.57
N ARG A 32 -5.50 15.88 2.83
CA ARG A 32 -5.40 15.17 4.12
C ARG A 32 -4.54 13.91 4.11
N ILE A 33 -3.74 13.73 3.07
CA ILE A 33 -2.73 12.68 2.98
C ILE A 33 -1.36 13.31 2.81
N ASP A 34 -0.33 12.68 3.35
CA ASP A 34 1.06 13.13 3.27
C ASP A 34 2.01 12.09 2.66
N PHE A 35 1.47 10.92 2.30
CA PHE A 35 2.15 9.89 1.53
C PHE A 35 1.16 9.15 0.63
N LEU A 36 1.55 8.92 -0.64
CA LEU A 36 0.83 8.05 -1.57
C LEU A 36 1.82 7.26 -2.43
N TYR A 37 1.64 5.94 -2.49
CA TYR A 37 2.35 5.08 -3.43
C TYR A 37 1.41 4.05 -4.05
N LEU A 38 1.06 4.25 -5.32
CA LEU A 38 0.37 3.26 -6.14
C LEU A 38 1.40 2.30 -6.73
N ARG A 39 1.27 1.00 -6.42
CA ARG A 39 2.24 0.02 -6.91
C ARG A 39 1.97 -0.30 -8.38
N MET A 40 3.01 -0.16 -9.20
CA MET A 40 2.96 -0.43 -10.64
C MET A 40 3.61 -1.76 -11.00
N ASP A 41 3.02 -2.43 -11.98
CA ASP A 41 3.68 -3.45 -12.79
C ASP A 41 4.40 -2.75 -13.94
N PHE A 42 5.73 -2.79 -13.92
CA PHE A 42 6.56 -2.09 -14.89
C PHE A 42 6.52 -2.73 -16.28
N GLN A 43 6.22 -4.02 -16.38
CA GLN A 43 6.15 -4.72 -17.66
C GLN A 43 4.86 -4.38 -18.39
N ASN A 44 3.75 -4.38 -17.65
CA ASN A 44 2.41 -4.17 -18.21
C ASN A 44 1.95 -2.70 -18.17
N GLY A 45 2.71 -1.82 -17.51
CA GLY A 45 2.39 -0.39 -17.40
C GLY A 45 1.09 -0.09 -16.63
N CYS A 46 0.59 -1.06 -15.85
CA CYS A 46 -0.66 -0.97 -15.10
C CYS A 46 -0.39 -1.11 -13.59
N ASN A 47 -1.33 -0.68 -12.73
CA ASN A 47 -1.17 -0.94 -11.30
C ASN A 47 -1.47 -2.41 -10.95
N VAL A 48 -0.87 -2.90 -9.86
CA VAL A 48 -1.07 -4.28 -9.36
C VAL A 48 -2.26 -4.43 -8.40
N GLY A 49 -3.11 -3.41 -8.31
CA GLY A 49 -4.35 -3.45 -7.53
C GLY A 49 -4.25 -2.99 -6.07
N TYR A 50 -3.13 -2.39 -5.65
CA TYR A 50 -3.02 -1.80 -4.32
C TYR A 50 -2.13 -0.56 -4.25
N ALA A 51 -2.36 0.25 -3.21
CA ALA A 51 -1.58 1.42 -2.89
C ALA A 51 -1.35 1.55 -1.38
N PHE A 52 -0.26 2.20 -1.00
CA PHE A 52 -0.03 2.67 0.37
C PHE A 52 -0.39 4.14 0.47
N VAL A 53 -1.17 4.49 1.49
CA VAL A 53 -1.60 5.86 1.75
C VAL A 53 -1.42 6.15 3.24
N ASN A 54 -0.73 7.24 3.58
CA ASN A 54 -0.72 7.78 4.92
C ASN A 54 -1.63 9.01 4.99
N PHE A 55 -2.60 8.96 5.90
CA PHE A 55 -3.42 10.11 6.25
C PHE A 55 -2.69 10.96 7.29
N ILE A 56 -2.89 12.28 7.26
CA ILE A 56 -2.24 13.19 8.21
C ILE A 56 -2.72 12.90 9.64
N THR A 57 -4.02 12.67 9.81
CA THR A 57 -4.60 12.31 11.11
C THR A 57 -5.40 11.02 11.04
N VAL A 58 -5.57 10.36 12.19
CA VAL A 58 -6.48 9.21 12.33
C VAL A 58 -7.90 9.60 11.95
N GLN A 59 -8.33 10.82 12.27
CA GLN A 59 -9.67 11.29 11.94
C GLN A 59 -9.91 11.36 10.43
N ASP A 60 -8.92 11.83 9.65
CA ASP A 60 -9.00 11.84 8.19
C ASP A 60 -9.14 10.42 7.63
N LEU A 61 -8.35 9.48 8.14
CA LEU A 61 -8.47 8.06 7.79
C LEU A 61 -9.88 7.52 8.10
N LEU A 62 -10.43 7.83 9.27
CA LEU A 62 -11.76 7.37 9.67
C LEU A 62 -12.86 7.93 8.77
N VAL A 63 -12.77 9.21 8.39
CA VAL A 63 -13.71 9.85 7.46
C VAL A 63 -13.66 9.15 6.10
N PHE A 64 -12.45 8.91 5.56
CA PHE A 64 -12.29 8.19 4.31
C PHE A 64 -12.82 6.75 4.38
N ALA A 65 -12.45 6.00 5.42
CA ALA A 65 -12.89 4.62 5.62
C ALA A 65 -14.42 4.52 5.74
N LYS A 66 -15.07 5.43 6.48
CA LYS A 66 -16.53 5.47 6.62
C LYS A 66 -17.22 5.69 5.28
N SER A 67 -16.64 6.52 4.41
CA SER A 67 -17.21 6.86 3.09
C SER A 67 -16.99 5.77 2.04
N LYS A 68 -15.80 5.14 2.02
CA LYS A 68 -15.35 4.36 0.86
C LYS A 68 -15.13 2.87 1.13
N LEU A 69 -14.93 2.45 2.38
CA LEU A 69 -14.69 1.04 2.69
C LEU A 69 -15.91 0.18 2.34
N GLY A 70 -15.70 -0.85 1.52
CA GLY A 70 -16.77 -1.74 1.07
C GLY A 70 -17.61 -1.17 -0.08
N VAL A 71 -17.23 -0.03 -0.66
CA VAL A 71 -17.93 0.58 -1.79
C VAL A 71 -17.27 0.14 -3.10
N LYS A 72 -18.08 -0.10 -4.15
CA LYS A 72 -17.58 -0.37 -5.51
C LYS A 72 -16.82 0.84 -6.05
N TRP A 73 -15.76 0.60 -6.81
CA TRP A 73 -14.99 1.70 -7.41
C TRP A 73 -15.81 2.50 -8.42
N ASN A 74 -16.74 1.85 -9.14
CA ASN A 74 -17.60 2.46 -10.17
C ASN A 74 -16.82 3.29 -11.20
N MET A 75 -15.59 2.89 -11.48
CA MET A 75 -14.69 3.50 -12.45
C MET A 75 -14.15 2.42 -13.38
N TYR A 76 -13.95 2.76 -14.65
CA TYR A 76 -13.44 1.84 -15.69
C TYR A 76 -14.24 0.53 -15.83
N SER A 77 -15.56 0.58 -15.61
CA SER A 77 -16.45 -0.60 -15.57
C SER A 77 -16.00 -1.68 -14.59
N SER A 78 -15.23 -1.32 -13.56
CA SER A 78 -14.73 -2.25 -12.57
C SER A 78 -15.80 -2.57 -11.54
N GLU A 79 -16.10 -3.86 -11.38
CA GLU A 79 -16.97 -4.36 -10.30
C GLU A 79 -16.23 -4.53 -8.96
N LYS A 80 -14.92 -4.23 -8.94
CA LYS A 80 -14.10 -4.36 -7.74
C LYS A 80 -14.67 -3.49 -6.60
N VAL A 81 -14.52 -4.00 -5.38
CA VAL A 81 -14.93 -3.33 -4.14
C VAL A 81 -13.69 -2.88 -3.38
N LEU A 82 -13.67 -1.60 -2.99
CA LEU A 82 -12.56 -1.02 -2.23
C LEU A 82 -12.44 -1.71 -0.87
N GLN A 83 -11.24 -2.23 -0.61
CA GLN A 83 -10.88 -2.80 0.69
C GLN A 83 -9.70 -2.03 1.28
N MET A 84 -9.60 -2.02 2.61
CA MET A 84 -8.50 -1.42 3.34
C MET A 84 -8.04 -2.35 4.44
N SER A 85 -6.74 -2.36 4.67
CA SER A 85 -6.11 -2.92 5.87
C SER A 85 -5.03 -1.97 6.35
N TYR A 86 -4.71 -2.00 7.64
CA TYR A 86 -3.54 -1.27 8.12
C TYR A 86 -2.28 -1.75 7.40
N ALA A 87 -1.40 -0.82 7.07
CA ALA A 87 -0.10 -1.15 6.53
C ALA A 87 0.84 -1.63 7.65
N ASN A 88 1.80 -2.49 7.30
CA ASN A 88 2.82 -2.94 8.25
C ASN A 88 3.75 -1.81 8.69
N TYR A 89 4.06 -0.87 7.77
CA TYR A 89 4.79 0.35 8.07
C TYR A 89 3.78 1.46 8.33
N GLN A 90 3.89 2.13 9.48
CA GLN A 90 2.99 3.18 9.93
C GLN A 90 3.72 4.52 10.00
N GLY A 91 3.08 5.58 9.52
CA GLY A 91 3.60 6.94 9.48
C GLY A 91 4.40 7.26 8.22
N LYS A 92 4.44 8.55 7.87
CA LYS A 92 5.16 9.07 6.71
C LYS A 92 6.65 8.79 6.78
N GLU A 93 7.29 9.00 7.94
CA GLU A 93 8.74 8.82 8.09
C GLU A 93 9.16 7.37 7.81
N ALA A 94 8.40 6.40 8.35
CA ALA A 94 8.66 4.98 8.13
C ALA A 94 8.56 4.59 6.65
N LEU A 95 7.58 5.13 5.93
CA LEU A 95 7.42 4.90 4.50
C LEU A 95 8.52 5.58 3.68
N VAL A 96 8.89 6.81 4.02
CA VAL A 96 10.01 7.52 3.37
C VAL A 96 11.31 6.74 3.57
N GLU A 97 11.62 6.28 4.79
CA GLU A 97 12.80 5.46 5.05
C GLU A 97 12.80 4.16 4.23
N LYS A 98 11.64 3.53 4.10
CA LYS A 98 11.46 2.31 3.31
C LYS A 98 11.76 2.53 1.83
N PHE A 99 11.29 3.63 1.26
CA PHE A 99 11.36 3.86 -0.19
C PHE A 99 12.58 4.68 -0.64
N LYS A 100 13.16 5.54 0.21
CA LYS A 100 14.29 6.42 -0.18
C LYS A 100 15.51 5.65 -0.68
N ASN A 101 15.69 4.41 -0.24
CA ASN A 101 16.79 3.53 -0.63
C ASN A 101 16.34 2.39 -1.55
N SER A 102 15.15 2.47 -2.15
CA SER A 102 14.61 1.46 -3.08
C SER A 102 14.81 1.89 -4.53
N CYS A 103 15.03 0.93 -5.42
CA CYS A 103 15.18 1.13 -6.86
C CYS A 103 13.93 1.78 -7.50
N ILE A 104 12.79 1.78 -6.81
CA ILE A 104 11.59 2.50 -7.27
C ILE A 104 11.87 3.98 -7.52
N MET A 105 12.80 4.58 -6.76
CA MET A 105 13.14 5.99 -6.89
C MET A 105 13.89 6.33 -8.19
N ASP A 106 14.35 5.31 -8.94
CA ASP A 106 14.98 5.46 -10.26
C ASP A 106 13.98 5.28 -11.41
N GLU A 107 12.76 4.83 -11.14
CA GLU A 107 11.73 4.62 -12.15
C GLU A 107 11.13 5.95 -12.64
N ARG A 108 10.16 5.90 -13.56
CA ARG A 108 9.44 7.11 -14.01
C ARG A 108 8.76 7.82 -12.85
N GLU A 109 8.72 9.15 -12.86
CA GLU A 109 8.21 9.96 -11.76
C GLU A 109 6.76 9.61 -11.38
N GLU A 110 5.93 9.29 -12.36
CA GLU A 110 4.53 8.89 -12.14
C GLU A 110 4.41 7.59 -11.33
N TRP A 111 5.44 6.74 -11.39
CA TRP A 111 5.47 5.44 -10.72
C TRP A 111 6.16 5.51 -9.35
N ARG A 112 6.75 6.65 -8.98
CA ARG A 112 7.42 6.84 -7.69
C ARG A 112 6.40 7.12 -6.58
N PRO A 113 6.73 6.75 -5.33
CA PRO A 113 6.05 7.26 -4.16
C PRO A 113 6.05 8.79 -4.14
N LYS A 114 4.94 9.37 -3.67
CA LYS A 114 4.72 10.80 -3.54
C LYS A 114 4.55 11.16 -2.08
N ILE A 115 5.12 12.28 -1.68
CA ILE A 115 4.95 12.84 -0.36
C ILE A 115 4.40 14.25 -0.45
N PHE A 116 3.71 14.66 0.60
CA PHE A 116 3.09 15.98 0.69
C PHE A 116 3.40 16.57 2.07
N TYR A 117 3.45 17.89 2.18
CA TYR A 117 3.63 18.54 3.48
C TYR A 117 2.51 18.13 4.44
N SER A 118 2.88 17.72 5.66
CA SER A 118 1.91 17.21 6.66
C SER A 118 1.22 18.35 7.43
N ASP A 119 1.79 19.55 7.42
CA ASP A 119 1.29 20.72 8.13
C ASP A 119 1.64 22.04 7.42
N GLY A 120 1.28 23.15 8.06
CA GLY A 120 1.62 24.50 7.61
C GLY A 120 0.81 24.98 6.40
N PRO A 121 1.18 26.15 5.84
CA PRO A 121 0.47 26.73 4.68
C PRO A 121 0.50 25.83 3.44
N ASN A 122 1.52 24.96 3.36
CA ASN A 122 1.72 24.05 2.25
C ASN A 122 1.07 22.68 2.45
N GLN A 123 0.35 22.44 3.56
CA GLN A 123 -0.22 21.12 3.90
C GLN A 123 -0.92 20.46 2.70
N GLY A 124 -0.52 19.24 2.33
CA GLY A 124 -1.10 18.50 1.21
C GLY A 124 -0.68 18.98 -0.19
N LEU A 125 0.24 19.95 -0.30
CA LEU A 125 0.96 20.22 -1.54
C LEU A 125 2.15 19.26 -1.71
N PRO A 126 2.58 18.97 -2.95
CA PRO A 126 3.71 18.08 -3.20
C PRO A 126 4.99 18.54 -2.49
N GLU A 127 5.69 17.58 -1.89
CA GLU A 127 6.99 17.78 -1.23
C GLU A 127 8.07 16.95 -1.97
N PRO A 128 9.29 17.48 -2.16
CA PRO A 128 10.39 16.72 -2.77
C PRO A 128 10.80 15.50 -1.94
N PHE A 129 10.93 14.34 -2.58
CA PHE A 129 11.37 13.13 -1.88
C PHE A 129 12.82 13.27 -1.37
N PRO A 130 13.13 12.89 -0.11
CA PRO A 130 14.49 12.99 0.42
C PRO A 130 15.51 12.16 -0.36
N LYS A 131 16.75 12.65 -0.42
CA LYS A 131 17.86 11.97 -1.12
C LYS A 131 18.19 10.62 -0.45
N PRO A 132 18.61 9.60 -1.24
CA PRO A 132 19.05 8.32 -0.68
C PRO A 132 20.25 8.49 0.27
N THR A 133 20.25 7.76 1.38
CA THR A 133 21.36 7.77 2.35
C THR A 133 22.22 6.51 2.29
N HIS A 134 21.76 5.44 1.64
CA HIS A 134 22.43 4.13 1.60
C HIS A 134 22.43 3.49 0.20
N LEU A 135 23.50 3.71 -0.57
CA LEU A 135 23.64 3.22 -1.95
C LEU A 135 23.65 1.68 -2.05
N ARG A 136 24.30 0.96 -1.13
CA ARG A 136 24.31 -0.52 -1.12
C ARG A 136 22.92 -1.14 -0.93
N ARG A 137 22.01 -0.47 -0.22
CA ARG A 137 20.61 -0.95 -0.09
C ARG A 137 19.86 -0.80 -1.40
N LYS A 138 20.15 0.27 -2.14
CA LYS A 138 19.60 0.54 -3.47
C LYS A 138 19.99 -0.53 -4.49
N GLU A 139 21.26 -0.91 -4.53
CA GLU A 139 21.77 -1.97 -5.41
C GLU A 139 21.13 -3.35 -5.16
N ARG A 140 20.85 -3.70 -3.90
CA ARG A 140 20.17 -4.97 -3.59
C ARG A 140 18.70 -4.96 -3.99
N SER A 141 18.05 -3.80 -3.92
CA SER A 141 16.63 -3.69 -4.27
C SER A 141 16.37 -3.85 -5.77
N SER A 142 17.34 -3.53 -6.64
CA SER A 142 17.19 -3.72 -8.09
C SER A 142 17.06 -5.20 -8.48
N HIS A 143 17.78 -6.08 -7.77
CA HIS A 143 17.74 -7.53 -7.96
C HIS A 143 16.42 -8.18 -7.50
N ASN A 144 15.66 -7.48 -6.65
CA ASN A 144 14.39 -7.96 -6.07
C ASN A 144 13.22 -7.02 -6.42
N ARG A 145 13.21 -6.44 -7.64
CA ARG A 145 12.21 -5.47 -8.11
C ARG A 145 10.76 -5.92 -7.91
N GLY A 146 10.47 -7.22 -8.05
CA GLY A 146 9.15 -7.82 -7.81
C GLY A 146 8.82 -8.07 -6.33
N ALA A 147 9.83 -8.22 -5.48
CA ALA A 147 9.71 -8.60 -4.07
C ALA A 147 9.67 -7.41 -3.09
N LEU A 148 9.60 -6.17 -3.58
CA LEU A 148 9.47 -4.98 -2.73
C LEU A 148 8.27 -5.06 -1.76
N TYR A 149 7.30 -5.94 -2.06
CA TYR A 149 6.28 -6.38 -1.11
C TYR A 149 5.75 -7.78 -1.45
N VAL A 150 6.30 -8.83 -0.80
CA VAL A 150 5.63 -10.14 -0.65
C VAL A 150 5.04 -10.17 0.77
N PRO A 151 3.71 -10.28 0.96
CA PRO A 151 3.13 -10.44 2.28
C PRO A 151 3.61 -11.78 2.88
N GLY A 152 4.38 -11.74 3.98
CA GLY A 152 4.61 -12.92 4.83
C GLY A 152 6.06 -13.42 5.03
N LEU A 153 7.09 -12.85 4.40
CA LEU A 153 8.47 -13.33 4.60
C LEU A 153 9.24 -12.47 5.61
N HIS A 154 9.30 -12.97 6.84
CA HIS A 154 10.31 -12.59 7.82
C HIS A 154 11.71 -12.83 7.21
N HIS A 155 12.59 -11.83 7.29
CA HIS A 155 14.02 -11.99 7.01
C HIS A 155 14.65 -12.76 8.17
N ASN A 156 14.55 -14.09 8.16
CA ASN A 156 15.46 -14.93 8.93
C ASN A 156 16.71 -15.15 8.07
N ASN A 157 17.79 -14.47 8.46
CA ASN A 157 19.12 -14.83 8.02
C ASN A 157 19.44 -16.20 8.62
N ASN A 158 19.47 -17.26 7.81
CA ASN A 158 20.34 -18.38 8.10
C ASN A 158 20.78 -19.12 6.82
N HIS A 159 22.07 -19.46 6.82
CA HIS A 159 22.86 -20.07 5.76
C HIS A 159 22.55 -21.56 5.51
N HIS A 160 23.15 -22.08 4.42
CA HIS A 160 23.26 -23.47 3.92
C HIS A 160 22.03 -23.92 3.09
N GLY A 161 22.11 -24.45 1.88
CA GLY A 161 23.18 -25.07 1.09
C GLY A 161 22.54 -26.21 0.29
N HIS A 162 22.93 -26.38 -0.98
CA HIS A 162 22.67 -27.52 -1.88
C HIS A 162 21.26 -27.78 -2.46
N GLY A 163 21.19 -27.78 -3.80
CA GLY A 163 21.02 -29.03 -4.55
C GLY A 163 19.63 -29.41 -5.07
N GLU A 164 19.58 -29.51 -6.40
CA GLU A 164 18.80 -30.49 -7.20
C GLU A 164 17.38 -30.20 -7.72
N ARG A 165 17.25 -30.66 -8.97
CA ARG A 165 16.12 -30.63 -9.90
C ARG A 165 15.05 -31.63 -9.47
N THR A 166 13.78 -31.36 -9.80
CA THR A 166 12.90 -32.33 -10.48
C THR A 166 11.59 -31.67 -10.92
N ARG A 167 11.15 -32.07 -12.11
CA ARG A 167 9.88 -31.75 -12.79
C ARG A 167 9.15 -33.09 -12.91
N LEU A 168 7.84 -33.12 -12.58
CA LEU A 168 6.76 -34.07 -12.97
C LEU A 168 5.68 -33.99 -11.87
N GLU A 169 4.52 -33.39 -12.12
CA GLU A 169 3.26 -33.98 -12.66
C GLU A 169 2.21 -34.36 -11.59
N ASN A 170 0.99 -33.86 -11.82
CA ASN A 170 -0.32 -34.45 -11.54
C ASN A 170 -1.01 -34.40 -10.15
N ARG A 171 -2.25 -33.84 -10.23
CA ARG A 171 -3.55 -34.32 -9.72
C ARG A 171 -4.01 -34.03 -8.28
N SER A 172 -5.09 -33.23 -8.25
CA SER A 172 -6.36 -33.39 -7.50
C SER A 172 -6.39 -33.49 -5.96
N GLY A 173 -7.14 -32.56 -5.35
CA GLY A 173 -8.12 -32.90 -4.31
C GLY A 173 -7.92 -32.31 -2.92
N ARG A 174 -8.84 -31.40 -2.55
CA ARG A 174 -9.44 -31.14 -1.21
C ARG A 174 -8.55 -30.61 -0.08
N GLY A 175 -9.10 -29.63 0.64
CA GLY A 175 -8.73 -29.28 2.02
C GLY A 175 -8.40 -27.80 2.21
N ASP A 176 -9.41 -26.95 2.30
CA ASP A 176 -9.27 -25.55 2.72
C ASP A 176 -9.03 -25.51 4.24
N GLU A 177 -7.80 -25.84 4.68
CA GLU A 177 -7.34 -25.59 6.04
C GLU A 177 -6.78 -24.17 6.14
N ARG A 178 -7.67 -23.23 6.47
CA ARG A 178 -7.28 -21.85 6.80
C ARG A 178 -6.66 -21.81 8.18
N ASP A 179 -5.34 -21.61 8.21
CA ASP A 179 -4.54 -21.29 9.40
C ASP A 179 -5.14 -20.08 10.16
N PRO A 180 -5.47 -20.22 11.46
CA PRO A 180 -6.14 -19.19 12.25
C PRO A 180 -5.24 -18.00 12.64
N SER A 181 -3.97 -17.96 12.23
CA SER A 181 -3.05 -16.86 12.57
C SER A 181 -3.18 -15.59 11.70
N PHE A 182 -4.03 -15.60 10.67
CA PHE A 182 -4.03 -14.56 9.61
C PHE A 182 -5.26 -13.62 9.54
N TYR A 183 -6.17 -13.65 10.51
CA TYR A 183 -7.25 -12.66 10.59
C TYR A 183 -6.94 -11.54 11.60
N GLN A 184 -6.41 -10.40 11.13
CA GLN A 184 -6.69 -9.15 11.84
C GLN A 184 -8.07 -8.66 11.41
N PRO A 185 -8.99 -8.36 12.36
CA PRO A 185 -10.36 -8.05 12.03
C PRO A 185 -10.44 -6.81 11.13
N PRO A 186 -11.37 -6.78 10.17
CA PRO A 186 -11.63 -5.60 9.38
C PRO A 186 -12.01 -4.43 10.28
N PHE A 187 -11.73 -3.21 9.80
CA PHE A 187 -12.14 -1.95 10.40
C PHE A 187 -13.59 -2.04 10.91
N ARG A 188 -13.78 -2.09 12.24
CA ARG A 188 -15.14 -2.11 12.81
C ARG A 188 -15.75 -0.74 12.61
N ARG A 189 -16.87 -0.66 11.89
CA ARG A 189 -17.71 0.54 11.90
C ARG A 189 -18.10 0.82 13.35
N GLY A 190 -17.69 1.97 13.89
CA GLY A 190 -18.21 2.44 15.17
C GLY A 190 -19.73 2.55 15.07
N ARG A 191 -20.45 1.86 15.96
CA ARG A 191 -21.90 2.08 16.13
C ARG A 191 -22.10 3.51 16.63
N ALA A 192 -23.00 4.24 15.98
CA ALA A 192 -23.48 5.51 16.51
C ALA A 192 -24.20 5.26 17.84
N PRO A 193 -24.04 6.12 18.86
CA PRO A 193 -24.84 6.01 20.07
C PRO A 193 -26.28 6.39 19.74
N HIS A 194 -27.22 5.53 20.16
CA HIS A 194 -28.63 5.87 20.21
C HIS A 194 -28.82 6.88 21.34
N LEU A 195 -29.35 8.05 21.00
CA LEU A 195 -29.86 9.02 21.97
C LEU A 195 -31.09 8.40 22.64
N GLY A 196 -31.04 8.33 23.96
CA GLY A 196 -32.18 8.12 24.86
C GLY A 196 -32.28 9.31 25.81
#